data_AF-A0A914XWP4-F1
#
_entry.id   AF-A0A914XWP4-F1
#
_cell.length_a   1.000
_cell.length_b   1.000
_cell.length_c   1.000
_cell.angle_alpha   90.00
_cell.angle_beta   90.00
_cell.angle_gamma   90.00
#
_symmetry.space_group_name_H-M   'P 1'
#
loop_
_entity.id
_entity.type
_entity.pdbx_description
1 polymer ?
#
loop_
_entity_poly.entity_id
_entity_poly.type
_entity_poly.pdbx_seq_one_letter_code
_entity_poly.pdbx_strand_id
1 'polypeptide(L)'
;MVTFGGYNVTNNVQIVPTPGHTTTCISALVNNAETMNSNSVQPLGLVAITGDLFFKVEDLTDATIWKASSTDITKQEESRKAVLCDVDYIIPGHGAMFKVPAAQKVGCPSS
;
A
#
# COMPACT_ATOMS: atom_id res chain seq x y z
N MET A 1 7.97 -1.02 -11.61
CA MET A 1 8.11 -2.31 -10.90
C MET A 1 9.20 -2.10 -9.85
N VAL A 2 8.86 -2.18 -8.57
CA VAL A 2 9.79 -1.88 -7.47
C VAL A 2 10.89 -2.94 -7.44
N THR A 3 12.11 -2.54 -7.75
CA THR A 3 13.25 -3.43 -8.01
C THR A 3 14.14 -3.67 -6.79
N PHE A 4 13.62 -3.64 -5.57
CA PHE A 4 14.41 -4.01 -4.39
C PHE A 4 13.59 -4.82 -3.35
N GLY A 5 13.89 -6.12 -3.25
CA GLY A 5 13.62 -6.92 -2.04
C GLY A 5 12.31 -7.72 -1.98
N GLY A 6 11.52 -7.78 -3.05
CA GLY A 6 10.25 -8.53 -3.06
C GLY A 6 10.40 -10.02 -3.40
N TYR A 7 9.60 -10.87 -2.76
CA TYR A 7 9.47 -12.30 -3.09
C TYR A 7 8.23 -12.52 -3.97
N ASN A 8 8.42 -13.03 -5.18
CA ASN A 8 7.31 -13.35 -6.09
C ASN A 8 6.68 -14.69 -5.67
N VAL A 9 5.43 -14.64 -5.22
CA VAL A 9 4.64 -15.84 -4.88
C VAL A 9 4.06 -16.46 -6.15
N THR A 10 3.58 -15.61 -7.06
CA THR A 10 3.11 -15.95 -8.40
C THR A 10 3.55 -14.89 -9.39
N ASN A 11 3.15 -15.02 -10.66
CA ASN A 11 3.40 -14.01 -11.69
C ASN A 11 2.68 -12.67 -11.44
N ASN A 12 1.62 -12.67 -10.63
CA ASN A 12 0.82 -11.47 -10.33
C ASN A 12 0.85 -11.05 -8.86
N VAL A 13 1.48 -11.84 -7.97
CA VAL A 13 1.55 -11.56 -6.53
C VAL A 13 3.00 -11.52 -6.07
N GLN A 14 3.39 -10.37 -5.50
CA GLN A 14 4.70 -10.15 -4.89
C GLN A 14 4.54 -9.74 -3.43
N ILE A 15 5.32 -10.33 -2.53
CA ILE A 15 5.42 -9.90 -1.13
C ILE A 15 6.62 -8.98 -0.99
N VAL A 16 6.43 -7.79 -0.42
CA VAL A 16 7.48 -6.80 -0.18
C VAL A 16 7.59 -6.47 1.31
N PRO A 17 8.80 -6.26 1.85
CA PRO A 17 8.95 -5.78 3.21
C PRO A 17 8.45 -4.34 3.34
N THR A 18 7.60 -4.08 4.33
CA THR A 18 7.09 -2.75 4.66
C THR A 18 7.16 -2.50 6.17
N PRO A 19 8.37 -2.48 6.75
CA PRO A 19 8.56 -2.34 8.19
C PRO A 19 8.12 -0.96 8.69
N GLY A 20 7.77 -0.88 9.97
CA GLY A 20 7.45 0.37 10.66
C GLY A 20 6.36 0.23 11.72
N HIS A 21 5.17 -0.24 11.32
CA HIS A 21 4.13 -0.58 12.30
C HIS A 21 4.65 -1.65 13.26
N THR A 22 5.20 -2.74 12.69
CA THR A 22 6.15 -3.63 13.36
C THR A 22 7.40 -3.80 12.48
N THR A 23 8.49 -4.33 13.03
CA THR A 23 9.75 -4.54 12.30
C THR A 23 9.65 -5.63 11.22
N THR A 24 8.63 -6.49 11.29
CA THR A 24 8.44 -7.62 10.38
C THR A 24 7.24 -7.46 9.43
N CYS A 25 6.61 -6.28 9.41
CA CYS A 25 5.49 -6.00 8.51
C CYS A 25 5.90 -6.20 7.04
N ILE A 26 4.99 -6.81 6.30
CA ILE A 26 5.06 -7.05 4.86
C ILE A 26 3.77 -6.57 4.19
N SER A 27 3.85 -6.26 2.90
CA SER A 27 2.70 -5.96 2.06
C SER A 27 2.66 -6.90 0.86
N ALA A 28 1.46 -7.21 0.36
CA ALA A 28 1.28 -7.95 -0.88
C ALA A 28 0.91 -6.99 -2.01
N LEU A 29 1.69 -7.00 -3.09
CA LEU A 29 1.43 -6.27 -4.32
C LEU A 29 0.78 -7.24 -5.32
N VAL A 30 -0.39 -6.86 -5.82
CA VAL A 30 -1.19 -7.66 -6.75
C VAL A 30 -1.40 -6.87 -8.04
N ASN A 31 -0.84 -7.36 -9.15
CA ASN A 31 -1.13 -6.81 -10.48
C ASN A 31 -2.38 -7.46 -11.08
N ASN A 32 -2.94 -6.82 -12.10
CA ASN A 32 -4.10 -7.33 -12.85
C ASN A 32 -5.25 -7.75 -11.93
N ALA A 33 -5.46 -6.99 -10.85
CA ALA A 33 -6.56 -7.23 -9.94
C ALA A 33 -7.86 -6.71 -10.56
N GLU A 34 -9.00 -7.24 -10.15
CA GLU A 34 -10.31 -6.83 -10.66
C GLU A 34 -11.27 -6.66 -9.49
N THR A 35 -12.13 -5.65 -9.57
CA THR A 35 -13.31 -5.59 -8.69
C THR A 35 -14.47 -6.28 -9.37
N MET A 36 -15.26 -7.02 -8.58
CA MET A 36 -16.53 -7.55 -9.02
C MET A 36 -17.65 -6.94 -8.20
N ASN A 37 -18.67 -6.45 -8.90
CA ASN A 37 -20.01 -6.26 -8.34
C ASN A 37 -21.01 -7.08 -9.16
N SER A 38 -22.27 -7.13 -8.71
CA SER A 38 -23.32 -7.95 -9.30
C SER A 38 -23.54 -7.73 -10.81
N ASN A 39 -23.07 -6.62 -11.37
CA ASN A 39 -23.36 -6.22 -12.75
C ASN A 39 -22.11 -5.90 -13.60
N SER A 40 -20.90 -5.88 -13.03
CA SER A 40 -19.69 -5.48 -13.76
C SER A 40 -18.40 -5.96 -13.09
N VAL A 41 -17.46 -6.37 -13.93
CA VAL A 41 -16.04 -6.56 -13.59
C VAL A 41 -15.30 -5.30 -14.03
N GLN A 42 -14.47 -4.73 -13.16
CA GLN A 42 -13.64 -3.58 -13.52
C GLN A 42 -12.17 -3.87 -13.18
N PRO A 43 -11.25 -3.78 -14.16
CA PRO A 43 -9.83 -3.95 -13.90
C PRO A 43 -9.31 -2.84 -13.00
N LEU A 44 -8.44 -3.22 -12.09
CA LEU A 44 -7.63 -2.34 -11.26
C LEU A 44 -6.21 -2.31 -11.82
N GLY A 45 -5.48 -1.26 -11.45
CA GLY A 45 -4.04 -1.20 -11.65
C GLY A 45 -3.31 -2.05 -10.61
N LEU A 46 -2.16 -1.58 -10.14
CA LEU A 46 -1.43 -2.26 -9.07
C LEU A 46 -2.12 -2.02 -7.72
N VAL A 47 -2.43 -3.10 -6.99
CA VAL A 47 -3.09 -3.04 -5.68
C VAL A 47 -2.11 -3.48 -4.59
N ALA A 48 -2.00 -2.72 -3.51
CA ALA A 48 -1.29 -3.15 -2.30
C ALA A 48 -2.28 -3.57 -1.20
N ILE A 49 -2.10 -4.75 -0.63
CA ILE A 49 -2.69 -5.17 0.64
C ILE A 49 -1.62 -4.95 1.71
N THR A 50 -1.84 -3.97 2.58
CA THR A 50 -0.74 -3.39 3.36
C THR A 50 -0.76 -3.72 4.84
N GLY A 51 -1.83 -4.38 5.32
CA GLY A 51 -2.11 -4.43 6.76
C GLY A 51 -2.04 -3.04 7.38
N ASP A 52 -1.52 -2.96 8.60
CA ASP A 52 -1.47 -1.73 9.41
C ASP A 52 -0.36 -0.74 9.03
N LEU A 53 0.31 -0.95 7.89
CA LEU A 53 1.11 0.13 7.28
C LEU A 53 0.22 1.37 7.03
N PHE A 54 -1.02 1.13 6.60
CA PHE A 54 -2.13 2.08 6.56
C PHE A 54 -3.30 1.49 7.34
N PHE A 55 -3.83 2.23 8.30
CA PHE A 55 -5.01 1.82 9.05
C PHE A 55 -6.26 2.07 8.21
N LYS A 56 -6.37 3.26 7.62
CA LYS A 56 -7.51 3.69 6.81
C LYS A 56 -7.15 4.91 5.96
N VAL A 57 -8.08 5.39 5.13
CA VAL A 57 -7.81 6.50 4.19
C VAL A 57 -7.52 7.82 4.91
N GLU A 58 -8.11 8.02 6.08
CA GLU A 58 -7.94 9.22 6.91
C GLU A 58 -6.48 9.42 7.36
N ASP A 59 -5.68 8.34 7.39
CA ASP A 59 -4.24 8.40 7.66
C ASP A 59 -3.47 9.33 6.71
N LEU A 60 -3.99 9.55 5.50
CA LEU A 60 -3.37 10.40 4.48
C LEU A 60 -3.43 11.88 4.84
N THR A 61 -4.36 12.26 5.71
CA THR A 61 -4.58 13.64 6.16
C THR A 61 -4.30 13.83 7.65
N ASP A 62 -4.38 12.76 8.43
CA ASP A 62 -4.09 12.77 9.86
C ASP A 62 -3.10 11.66 10.22
N ALA A 63 -1.82 12.04 10.28
CA ALA A 63 -0.75 11.11 10.61
C ALA A 63 -0.79 10.64 12.07
N THR A 64 -1.55 11.29 12.97
CA THR A 64 -1.63 10.87 14.37
C THR A 64 -2.26 9.49 14.52
N ILE A 65 -3.14 9.11 13.59
CA ILE A 65 -3.85 7.82 13.55
C ILE A 65 -2.86 6.65 13.54
N TRP A 66 -1.90 6.64 12.62
CA TRP A 66 -0.97 5.53 12.48
C TRP A 66 0.29 5.71 13.33
N LYS A 67 0.74 6.95 13.58
CA LYS A 67 1.96 7.21 14.37
C LYS A 67 1.83 6.73 15.81
N ALA A 68 0.63 6.82 16.40
CA ALA A 68 0.37 6.38 17.76
C ALA A 68 0.57 4.86 17.96
N SER A 69 0.50 4.07 16.88
CA SER A 69 0.63 2.61 16.90
C SER A 69 1.88 2.10 16.17
N SER A 70 2.81 3.01 15.85
CA SER A 70 4.04 2.67 15.15
C SER A 70 5.13 2.25 16.12
N THR A 71 5.83 1.15 15.83
CA THR A 71 7.06 0.79 16.57
C THR A 71 8.29 1.56 16.06
N ASP A 72 8.30 1.96 14.78
CA ASP A 72 9.32 2.82 14.17
C ASP A 72 8.67 3.78 13.16
N ILE A 73 8.43 5.03 13.61
CA ILE A 73 7.71 6.06 12.84
C ILE A 73 8.46 6.39 11.54
N THR A 74 9.78 6.50 11.61
CA THR A 74 10.61 6.85 10.45
C THR A 74 10.51 5.75 9.40
N LYS A 75 10.65 4.49 9.83
CA LYS A 75 10.57 3.36 8.91
C LYS A 75 9.16 3.18 8.33
N GLN A 76 8.12 3.41 9.14
CA GLN A 76 6.75 3.35 8.65
C GLN A 76 6.48 4.45 7.61
N GLU A 77 6.97 5.67 7.83
CA GLU A 77 6.85 6.77 6.86
C GLU A 77 7.55 6.43 5.53
N GLU A 78 8.77 5.89 5.58
CA GLU A 78 9.49 5.44 4.38
C GLU A 78 8.71 4.36 3.61
N SER A 79 8.24 3.33 4.31
CA SER A 79 7.45 2.24 3.73
C SER A 79 6.13 2.76 3.14
N ARG A 80 5.44 3.68 3.83
CA ARG A 80 4.20 4.31 3.35
C ARG A 80 4.47 5.10 2.06
N LYS A 81 5.53 5.92 2.03
CA LYS A 81 5.90 6.69 0.84
C LYS A 81 6.21 5.79 -0.35
N ALA A 82 6.98 4.73 -0.14
CA ALA A 82 7.29 3.76 -1.20
C ALA A 82 6.01 3.16 -1.80
N VAL A 83 5.12 2.62 -0.95
CA VAL A 83 3.85 2.03 -1.41
C VAL A 83 2.98 3.06 -2.14
N LEU A 84 2.82 4.29 -1.61
CA LEU A 84 2.01 5.35 -2.25
C LEU A 84 2.53 5.72 -3.64
N CYS A 85 3.84 5.68 -3.86
CA CYS A 85 4.42 5.99 -5.16
C CYS A 85 4.14 4.93 -6.22
N ASP A 86 4.09 3.66 -5.82
CA ASP A 86 4.10 2.55 -6.77
C ASP A 86 2.70 2.04 -7.15
N VAL A 87 1.72 2.16 -6.25
CA VAL A 87 0.42 1.47 -6.42
C VAL A 87 -0.72 2.41 -6.77
N ASP A 88 -1.78 1.86 -7.36
CA ASP A 88 -2.99 2.59 -7.72
C ASP A 88 -4.07 2.51 -6.64
N TYR A 89 -4.12 1.38 -5.92
CA TYR A 89 -5.07 1.14 -4.84
C TYR A 89 -4.39 0.53 -3.63
N ILE A 90 -4.93 0.85 -2.44
CA ILE A 90 -4.48 0.31 -1.16
C ILE A 90 -5.68 -0.32 -0.45
N ILE A 91 -5.49 -1.54 0.05
CA ILE A 91 -6.37 -2.22 1.01
C ILE A 91 -5.70 -2.11 2.39
N PRO A 92 -6.18 -1.20 3.26
CA PRO A 92 -5.59 -0.97 4.57
C PRO A 92 -6.07 -1.99 5.61
N GLY A 93 -5.47 -1.99 6.80
CA GLY A 93 -5.79 -2.96 7.87
C GLY A 93 -7.13 -2.74 8.57
N HIS A 94 -7.62 -1.49 8.64
CA HIS A 94 -8.78 -1.08 9.45
C HIS A 94 -9.75 -0.15 8.69
N GLY A 95 -9.82 -0.26 7.37
CA GLY A 95 -10.66 0.60 6.55
C GLY A 95 -11.02 0.00 5.19
N ALA A 96 -11.85 0.71 4.43
CA ALA A 96 -12.17 0.33 3.07
C ALA A 96 -10.97 0.53 2.13
N MET A 97 -10.92 -0.25 1.05
CA MET A 97 -10.00 -0.02 -0.06
C MET A 97 -10.17 1.40 -0.62
N PHE A 98 -9.07 2.07 -0.95
CA PHE A 98 -9.11 3.40 -1.56
C PHE A 98 -8.13 3.50 -2.74
N LYS A 99 -8.46 4.38 -3.69
CA LYS A 99 -7.56 4.77 -4.77
C LYS A 99 -6.53 5.76 -4.23
N VAL A 100 -5.25 5.58 -4.56
CA VAL A 100 -4.19 6.51 -4.16
C VAL A 100 -4.44 7.88 -4.81
N PRO A 101 -4.62 8.96 -4.02
CA PRO A 101 -4.82 10.30 -4.58
C PRO A 101 -3.58 10.79 -5.34
N ALA A 102 -3.78 11.50 -6.46
CA ALA A 102 -2.66 12.03 -7.24
C ALA A 102 -1.72 12.93 -6.43
N ALA A 103 -2.25 13.67 -5.45
CA ALA A 103 -1.46 14.49 -4.52
C ALA A 103 -0.42 13.69 -3.71
N GLN A 104 -0.71 12.41 -3.42
CA GLN A 104 0.21 11.51 -2.71
C GLN A 104 1.33 10.98 -3.62
N LYS A 105 1.19 11.13 -4.95
CA LYS A 105 2.21 10.72 -5.93
C LYS A 105 3.16 11.86 -6.34
N VAL A 106 2.96 13.06 -5.81
CA VAL A 106 3.82 14.21 -6.12
C VAL A 106 5.23 13.97 -5.57
N GLY A 107 6.25 14.05 -6.43
CA GLY A 107 7.64 13.81 -6.06
C GLY A 107 8.03 12.32 -5.97
N CYS A 108 7.14 11.43 -6.40
CA CYS A 108 7.52 10.03 -6.63
C CYS A 108 8.46 9.91 -7.83
N PRO A 109 9.38 8.92 -7.83
CA PRO A 109 10.22 8.65 -8.99
C PRO A 109 9.34 8.39 -10.22
N SER A 110 9.72 8.94 -11.37
CA SER A 110 9.10 8.56 -12.64
C SER A 110 9.40 7.08 -12.89
N SER A 111 8.35 6.27 -13.01
CA SER A 111 8.42 4.84 -13.34
C SER A 111 8.84 4.57 -14.76
#